data_AF-A0AAV0VY20-F1
#
_entry.id   AF-A0AAV0VY20-F1
#
_cell.length_a   1.000
_cell.length_b   1.000
_cell.length_c   1.000
_cell.angle_alpha   90.00
_cell.angle_beta   90.00
_cell.angle_gamma   90.00
#
_symmetry.space_group_name_H-M   'P 1'
#
loop_
_entity.id
_entity.type
_entity.pdbx_description
1 polymer ?
#
loop_
_entity_poly.entity_id
_entity_poly.type
_entity_poly.pdbx_seq_one_letter_code
_entity_poly.pdbx_strand_id
1 'polypeptide(L)'
;MPFIQPLDMDIIKNLKVRYRMKLVHFILEKIEENLFDPSETANQISGKINVLQAIQFVSESWREVSCSTIMNCSAYCGFSNFIGPQPELDEQFLFVQNHNEFENIDENAPWKFNLYSNYFTFFQLYDN
;
A
#
# COMPACT_ATOMS: atom_id res chain seq x y z
N MET A 1 -25.72 7.82 3.37
CA MET A 1 -24.70 6.76 3.56
C MET A 1 -23.38 7.33 3.07
N PRO A 2 -22.30 7.39 3.88
CA PRO A 2 -21.04 7.96 3.44
C PRO A 2 -20.50 7.17 2.25
N PHE A 3 -19.94 7.87 1.27
CA PHE A 3 -19.23 7.26 0.16
C PHE A 3 -17.92 6.67 0.70
N ILE A 4 -17.90 5.36 0.90
CA ILE A 4 -16.72 4.64 1.41
C ILE A 4 -15.94 4.15 0.19
N GLN A 5 -14.65 4.51 0.10
CA GLN A 5 -13.80 4.05 -0.99
C GLN A 5 -13.34 2.60 -0.74
N PRO A 6 -13.30 1.72 -1.77
CA PRO A 6 -12.86 0.32 -1.61
C PRO A 6 -11.47 0.18 -1.01
N LEU A 7 -10.57 1.13 -1.31
CA LEU A 7 -9.22 1.16 -0.78
C LEU A 7 -9.19 1.29 0.76
N ASP A 8 -10.09 2.11 1.30
CA ASP A 8 -10.22 2.37 2.73
C ASP A 8 -10.95 1.24 3.47
N MET A 9 -11.65 0.36 2.75
CA MET A 9 -12.47 -0.68 3.37
C MET A 9 -11.64 -1.86 3.91
N ASP A 10 -10.56 -2.26 3.22
CA ASP A 10 -9.57 -3.22 3.75
C ASP A 10 -8.36 -3.44 2.81
N ILE A 11 -8.40 -2.96 1.55
CA ILE A 11 -7.31 -3.19 0.58
C ILE A 11 -5.99 -2.60 1.07
N ILE A 12 -5.97 -1.32 1.50
CA ILE A 12 -4.76 -0.66 2.01
C ILE A 12 -4.25 -1.38 3.27
N LYS A 13 -5.16 -1.82 4.13
CA LYS A 13 -4.81 -2.55 5.35
C LYS A 13 -4.17 -3.90 5.02
N ASN A 14 -4.71 -4.66 4.06
CA ASN A 14 -4.14 -5.92 3.62
C ASN A 14 -2.73 -5.72 3.04
N LEU A 15 -2.57 -4.70 2.20
CA LEU A 15 -1.27 -4.33 1.64
C LEU A 15 -0.25 -3.98 2.75
N LYS A 16 -0.64 -3.16 3.73
CA LYS A 16 0.22 -2.77 4.86
C LYS A 16 0.65 -3.96 5.71
N VAL A 17 -0.26 -4.91 5.99
CA VAL A 17 0.06 -6.11 6.76
C VAL A 17 1.11 -6.96 6.03
N ARG A 18 0.93 -7.17 4.72
CA ARG A 18 1.87 -7.94 3.89
C ARG A 18 3.24 -7.27 3.80
N TYR A 19 3.25 -5.94 3.61
CA TYR A 19 4.49 -5.16 3.62
C TYR A 19 5.24 -5.32 4.95
N ARG A 20 4.52 -5.23 6.08
CA ARG A 20 5.13 -5.42 7.42
C ARG A 20 5.69 -6.83 7.61
N MET A 21 5.03 -7.86 7.07
CA MET A 21 5.56 -9.23 7.11
C MET A 21 6.91 -9.33 6.39
N LYS A 22 7.01 -8.75 5.19
CA LYS A 22 8.27 -8.70 4.42
C LYS A 22 9.36 -7.92 5.15
N LEU A 23 8.99 -6.81 5.77
CA LEU A 23 9.90 -6.02 6.60
C LEU A 23 10.47 -6.83 7.78
N VAL A 24 9.62 -7.62 8.46
CA VAL A 24 10.07 -8.50 9.55
C VAL A 24 11.00 -9.60 9.03
N HIS A 25 10.67 -10.23 7.90
CA HIS A 25 11.56 -11.23 7.29
C HIS A 25 12.92 -10.63 6.92
N PHE A 26 12.94 -9.44 6.33
CA PHE A 26 14.18 -8.71 6.05
C PHE A 26 15.02 -8.47 7.31
N ILE A 27 14.39 -8.04 8.41
CA ILE A 27 15.09 -7.84 9.69
C ILE A 27 15.70 -9.17 10.18
N LEU A 28 14.92 -10.26 10.15
CA LEU A 28 15.38 -11.58 10.61
C LEU A 28 16.54 -12.10 9.79
N GLU A 29 16.45 -12.06 8.46
CA GLU A 29 17.54 -12.46 7.55
C GLU A 29 18.81 -11.67 7.85
N LYS A 30 18.67 -10.36 8.10
CA LYS A 30 19.83 -9.52 8.39
C LYS A 30 20.48 -9.77 9.75
N ILE A 31 19.68 -10.17 10.74
CA ILE A 31 20.19 -10.63 12.05
C ILE A 31 20.96 -11.95 11.86
N GLU A 32 20.40 -12.90 11.10
CA GLU A 32 21.03 -14.20 10.85
C GLU A 32 22.34 -14.10 10.07
N GLU A 33 22.42 -13.19 9.08
CA GLU A 33 23.62 -12.95 8.28
C GLU A 33 24.76 -12.23 9.05
N ASN A 34 24.57 -11.87 10.33
CA ASN A 34 25.49 -11.05 11.14
C ASN A 34 25.97 -9.77 10.42
N LEU A 35 25.13 -9.19 9.56
CA LEU A 35 25.48 -8.00 8.78
C LEU A 35 25.37 -6.70 9.58
N PHE A 36 24.93 -6.79 10.83
CA PHE A 36 24.71 -5.66 11.72
C PHE A 36 25.35 -5.88 13.09
N ASP A 37 25.64 -4.76 13.75
CA ASP A 37 26.14 -4.78 15.12
C ASP A 37 25.08 -5.46 16.02
N PRO A 38 25.46 -6.44 16.87
CA PRO A 38 24.54 -7.12 17.79
C PRO A 38 23.77 -6.17 18.73
N SER A 39 24.20 -4.92 18.87
CA SER A 39 23.52 -3.88 19.63
C SER A 39 22.41 -3.16 18.85
N GLU A 40 22.29 -3.37 17.54
CA GLU A 40 21.26 -2.73 16.74
C GLU A 40 19.86 -3.28 17.01
N THR A 41 18.92 -2.36 17.16
CA THR A 41 17.50 -2.67 17.31
C THR A 41 16.85 -2.97 15.97
N ALA A 42 15.74 -3.73 15.98
CA ALA A 42 14.93 -3.99 14.78
C ALA A 42 14.46 -2.71 14.05
N ASN A 43 14.22 -1.62 14.80
CA ASN A 43 13.89 -0.31 14.24
C ASN A 43 15.07 0.32 13.49
N GLN A 44 16.29 0.19 14.01
CA GLN A 44 17.49 0.67 13.32
C GLN A 44 17.77 -0.15 12.06
N ILE A 45 17.55 -1.47 12.11
CA ILE A 45 17.71 -2.37 10.97
C ILE A 45 16.68 -2.07 9.87
N SER A 46 15.41 -1.93 10.22
CA SER A 46 14.36 -1.56 9.26
C SER A 46 14.56 -0.19 8.63
N GLY A 47 15.15 0.76 9.36
CA GLY A 47 15.50 2.08 8.84
C GLY A 47 16.57 2.07 7.74
N LYS A 48 17.28 0.95 7.53
CA LYS A 48 18.32 0.81 6.50
C LYS A 48 17.79 0.36 5.13
N ILE A 49 16.47 0.18 5.01
CA ILE A 49 15.84 -0.15 3.73
C ILE A 49 16.04 1.02 2.76
N ASN A 50 16.55 0.71 1.58
CA ASN A 50 16.64 1.68 0.49
C ASN A 50 15.32 1.75 -0.30
N VAL A 51 15.19 2.79 -1.11
CA VAL A 51 13.97 3.05 -1.91
C VAL A 51 13.64 1.89 -2.85
N LEU A 52 14.65 1.26 -3.47
CA LEU A 52 14.44 0.12 -4.37
C LEU A 52 13.81 -1.07 -3.64
N GLN A 53 14.35 -1.43 -2.46
CA GLN A 53 13.82 -2.50 -1.62
C GLN A 53 12.40 -2.20 -1.15
N ALA A 54 12.11 -0.95 -0.76
CA ALA A 54 10.76 -0.55 -0.38
C ALA A 54 9.76 -0.72 -1.54
N ILE A 55 10.14 -0.31 -2.77
CA ILE A 55 9.32 -0.50 -3.98
C ILE A 55 9.08 -1.98 -4.25
N GLN A 56 10.13 -2.82 -4.13
CA GLN A 56 10.01 -4.27 -4.30
C GLN A 56 9.03 -4.86 -3.28
N PHE A 57 9.15 -4.50 -2.00
CA PHE A 57 8.24 -4.98 -0.96
C PHE A 57 6.80 -4.57 -1.22
N VAL A 58 6.54 -3.33 -1.66
CA VAL A 58 5.19 -2.89 -2.05
C VAL A 58 4.68 -3.71 -3.24
N SER A 59 5.50 -3.89 -4.27
CA SER A 59 5.13 -4.63 -5.48
C SER A 59 4.78 -6.09 -5.19
N GLU A 60 5.60 -6.76 -4.38
CA GLU A 60 5.32 -8.14 -3.96
C GLU A 60 4.11 -8.24 -3.02
N SER A 61 3.98 -7.30 -2.08
CA SER A 61 2.83 -7.28 -1.16
C SER A 61 1.52 -7.09 -1.92
N TRP A 62 1.53 -6.30 -2.99
CA TRP A 62 0.38 -6.10 -3.86
C TRP A 62 -0.01 -7.38 -4.61
N ARG A 63 0.97 -8.10 -5.17
CA ARG A 63 0.73 -9.40 -5.84
C ARG A 63 0.09 -10.44 -4.94
N GLU A 64 0.33 -10.35 -3.63
CA GLU A 64 -0.25 -11.25 -2.65
C GLU A 64 -1.65 -10.84 -2.17
N VAL A 65 -2.12 -9.61 -2.44
CA VAL A 65 -3.52 -9.22 -2.15
C VAL A 65 -4.44 -9.99 -3.09
N SER A 66 -5.35 -10.80 -2.53
CA SER A 66 -6.20 -11.65 -3.36
C SER A 66 -7.27 -10.84 -4.10
N CYS A 67 -7.59 -11.26 -5.33
CA CYS A 67 -8.72 -10.72 -6.08
C CYS A 67 -10.02 -10.81 -5.28
N SER A 68 -10.20 -11.87 -4.47
CA SER A 68 -11.36 -12.01 -3.58
C SER A 68 -11.45 -10.90 -2.53
N THR A 69 -10.34 -10.46 -1.94
CA THR A 69 -10.33 -9.32 -1.01
C THR A 69 -10.73 -8.04 -1.74
N ILE A 70 -10.20 -7.79 -2.93
CA ILE A 70 -10.52 -6.60 -3.74
C ILE A 70 -12.00 -6.59 -4.14
N MET A 71 -12.53 -7.73 -4.61
CA MET A 71 -13.93 -7.89 -4.98
C MET A 71 -14.85 -7.68 -3.78
N ASN A 72 -14.53 -8.27 -2.63
CA ASN A 72 -15.31 -8.11 -1.41
C ASN A 72 -15.34 -6.64 -0.96
N CYS A 73 -14.20 -5.95 -0.92
CA CYS A 73 -14.12 -4.54 -0.56
C CYS A 73 -14.95 -3.67 -1.52
N SER A 74 -14.85 -3.95 -2.82
CA SER A 74 -15.63 -3.25 -3.85
C SER A 74 -17.13 -3.48 -3.68
N ALA A 75 -17.55 -4.72 -3.40
CA ALA A 75 -18.95 -5.05 -3.16
C ALA A 75 -19.50 -4.31 -1.92
N TYR A 76 -18.75 -4.25 -0.82
CA TYR A 76 -19.13 -3.48 0.38
C TYR A 76 -19.29 -1.99 0.12
N CYS A 77 -18.54 -1.44 -0.84
CA CYS A 77 -18.65 -0.06 -1.29
C CYS A 77 -19.75 0.18 -2.33
N GLY A 78 -20.57 -0.84 -2.63
CA GLY A 78 -21.70 -0.74 -3.57
C GLY A 78 -21.34 -1.04 -5.03
N PHE A 79 -20.14 -1.54 -5.32
CA PHE A 79 -19.70 -1.96 -6.66
C PHE A 79 -20.04 -3.43 -6.96
N SER A 80 -21.19 -3.92 -6.49
CA SER A 80 -21.54 -5.36 -6.45
C SER A 80 -21.95 -6.00 -7.79
N ASN A 81 -21.54 -5.46 -8.95
CA ASN A 81 -22.00 -5.93 -10.27
C ASN A 81 -20.91 -6.59 -11.15
N PHE A 82 -19.71 -6.88 -10.64
CA PHE A 82 -18.70 -7.62 -11.42
C PHE A 82 -18.89 -9.14 -11.28
N ILE A 83 -19.94 -9.68 -11.92
CA ILE A 83 -20.04 -11.09 -12.27
C ILE A 83 -19.56 -11.23 -13.72
N GLY A 84 -18.28 -10.96 -13.94
CA GLY A 84 -17.59 -11.29 -15.19
C GLY A 84 -16.81 -12.59 -15.01
N PRO A 85 -16.60 -13.39 -16.06
CA PRO A 85 -15.61 -14.45 -16.01
C PRO A 85 -14.31 -13.85 -15.48
N GLN A 86 -13.66 -14.51 -14.50
CA GLN A 86 -12.29 -14.15 -14.13
C GLN A 86 -11.50 -14.13 -15.43
N PRO A 87 -10.96 -12.98 -15.88
CA PRO A 87 -10.03 -13.04 -16.99
C PRO A 87 -8.90 -13.94 -16.52
N GLU A 88 -8.62 -15.01 -17.27
CA GLU A 88 -7.27 -15.60 -17.25
C GLU A 88 -6.33 -14.40 -17.39
N LEU A 89 -5.56 -14.15 -16.32
CA LEU A 89 -4.70 -12.99 -16.25
C LEU A 89 -3.51 -13.25 -17.17
N ASP A 90 -3.71 -13.08 -18.48
CA ASP A 90 -2.62 -12.83 -19.39
C ASP A 90 -1.94 -11.56 -18.87
N GLU A 91 -0.75 -11.70 -18.29
CA GLU A 91 0.10 -10.62 -17.75
C GLU A 91 0.57 -9.66 -18.86
N GLN A 92 -0.33 -9.14 -19.69
CA GLN A 92 -0.04 -7.95 -20.47
C GLN A 92 -0.13 -6.77 -19.51
N PHE A 93 1.03 -6.39 -18.98
CA PHE A 93 1.22 -5.07 -18.37
C PHE A 93 0.56 -4.01 -19.25
N LEU A 94 -0.58 -3.47 -18.80
CA LEU A 94 -1.14 -2.27 -19.42
C LEU A 94 -0.16 -1.15 -19.11
N PHE A 95 0.73 -0.84 -20.05
CA PHE A 95 1.49 0.40 -19.99
C PHE A 95 0.49 1.55 -19.90
N VAL A 96 0.61 2.39 -18.87
CA VAL A 96 -0.15 3.63 -18.77
C VAL A 96 0.31 4.52 -19.93
N GLN A 97 -0.43 4.47 -21.05
CA GLN A 97 -0.04 5.19 -22.27
C GLN A 97 -0.29 6.69 -22.17
N ASN A 98 -1.14 7.13 -21.23
CA ASN A 98 -1.49 8.53 -21.00
C ASN A 98 -1.22 8.96 -19.55
N HIS A 99 0.04 9.24 -19.22
CA HIS A 99 0.40 9.86 -17.93
C HIS A 99 -0.06 11.33 -17.84
N ASN A 100 -0.21 12.01 -18.99
CA ASN A 100 -0.67 13.40 -19.07
C ASN A 100 -2.06 13.61 -18.47
N GLU A 101 -2.93 12.60 -18.50
CA GLU A 101 -4.26 12.66 -17.87
C GLU A 101 -4.18 12.68 -16.34
N PHE A 102 -3.06 12.25 -15.75
CA PHE A 102 -2.82 12.23 -14.31
C PHE A 102 -2.13 13.49 -13.77
N GLU A 103 -1.57 14.34 -14.64
CA GLU A 103 -0.85 15.55 -14.20
C GLU A 103 -1.72 16.50 -13.37
N ASN A 104 -3.04 16.53 -13.61
CA ASN A 104 -3.95 17.49 -12.98
C ASN A 104 -5.14 16.85 -12.24
N ILE A 105 -5.13 15.54 -11.97
CA ILE A 105 -6.25 14.86 -11.29
C ILE A 105 -6.50 15.44 -9.90
N ASP A 106 -5.42 15.86 -9.23
CA ASP A 106 -5.48 16.46 -7.90
C ASP A 106 -5.78 17.97 -7.91
N GLU A 107 -5.99 18.60 -9.08
CA GLU A 107 -6.34 20.03 -9.13
C GLU A 107 -7.75 20.32 -8.64
N ASN A 108 -8.69 19.43 -8.94
CA ASN A 108 -10.10 19.60 -8.57
C ASN A 108 -10.54 18.68 -7.42
N ALA A 109 -9.58 18.05 -6.73
CA ALA A 109 -9.88 17.12 -5.67
C ALA A 109 -10.41 17.84 -4.42
N PRO A 110 -11.60 17.47 -3.89
CA PRO A 110 -12.26 18.19 -2.79
C PRO A 110 -11.47 18.18 -1.47
N TRP A 111 -10.47 17.31 -1.34
CA TRP A 111 -9.60 17.20 -0.16
C TRP A 111 -8.39 18.14 -0.16
N LYS A 112 -8.16 18.92 -1.24
CA LYS A 112 -7.05 19.87 -1.32
C LYS A 112 -7.12 20.98 -0.25
N PHE A 113 -8.32 21.29 0.26
CA PHE A 113 -8.52 22.17 1.42
C PHE A 113 -8.16 21.53 2.78
N ASN A 114 -8.07 20.21 2.87
CA ASN A 114 -7.93 19.48 4.14
C ASN A 114 -6.55 18.85 4.37
N LEU A 115 -5.65 18.85 3.39
CA LEU A 115 -4.32 18.23 3.55
C LEU A 115 -3.41 19.01 4.50
N TYR A 116 -3.36 20.34 4.41
CA TYR A 116 -2.52 21.15 5.31
C TYR A 116 -2.94 21.03 6.77
N SER A 117 -4.23 20.80 7.04
CA SER A 117 -4.71 20.59 8.41
C SER A 117 -4.49 19.16 8.90
N ASN A 118 -4.61 18.14 8.04
CA ASN A 118 -4.55 16.73 8.46
C ASN A 118 -3.14 16.13 8.54
N TYR A 119 -2.18 16.63 7.75
CA TYR A 119 -0.78 16.21 7.92
C TYR A 119 -0.20 16.68 9.26
N PHE A 120 -0.63 17.84 9.74
CA PHE A 120 -0.21 18.36 11.05
C PHE A 120 -0.78 17.52 12.20
N THR A 121 -2.05 17.10 12.13
CA THR A 121 -2.66 16.23 13.14
C THR A 121 -2.15 14.79 13.09
N PHE A 122 -1.81 14.24 11.91
CA PHE A 122 -1.28 12.87 11.82
C PHE A 122 0.12 12.73 12.45
N PHE A 123 0.97 13.76 12.34
CA PHE A 123 2.26 13.78 13.05
C PHE A 123 2.10 14.04 14.55
N GLN A 124 1.16 14.89 14.99
CA GLN A 124 0.95 15.15 16.42
C GLN A 124 0.35 13.98 17.22
N LEU A 125 -0.34 13.04 16.56
CA LEU A 125 -0.90 11.85 17.22
C LEU A 125 0.09 10.71 17.43
N TYR A 126 1.29 10.77 16.82
CA TYR A 126 2.34 9.76 16.98
C TYR A 126 3.50 10.20 17.91
N ASP A 127 3.48 11.46 18.38
CA ASP A 127 4.47 12.05 19.30
C ASP A 127 3.93 12.26 20.73
N ASN A 128 2.99 11.43 21.21
CA ASN A 128 2.65 11.32 22.64
C ASN A 128 2.58 9.87 23.11
#